data_AF-A0A7X2TZ68-F1
#
_entry.id   AF-A0A7X2TZ68-F1
#
_cell.length_a   1.000
_cell.length_b   1.000
_cell.length_c   1.000
_cell.angle_alpha   90.00
_cell.angle_beta   90.00
_cell.angle_gamma   90.00
#
_symmetry.space_group_name_H-M   'P 1'
#
loop_
_entity.id
_entity.type
_entity.pdbx_description
1 polymer ?
#
loop_
_entity_poly.entity_id
_entity_poly.type
_entity_poly.pdbx_seq_one_letter_code
_entity_poly.pdbx_strand_id
1 'polypeptide(L)'
;MYNCSIRKLVVLIALVLSLSLFAQDKEKKKGPSPFTSPKNLKVLPTEGLQPAMQAYRVALGVMCTYCHVEGDFANDEHPKKTIARAMIRMLGDINSRFPDGKAHVTCYTCHRGEAEPKMTPPAAQ
;
A
#
# COMPACT_ATOMS: atom_id res chain seq x y z
N MET A 1 -22.70 37.37 44.74
CA MET A 1 -21.99 37.64 43.45
C MET A 1 -21.41 36.40 42.75
N TYR A 2 -21.55 35.17 43.29
CA TYR A 2 -21.00 33.93 42.69
C TYR A 2 -21.79 33.38 41.48
N ASN A 3 -23.11 33.58 41.43
CA ASN A 3 -23.99 32.96 40.42
C ASN A 3 -23.85 33.55 38.99
N CYS A 4 -23.34 34.78 38.85
CA CYS A 4 -23.11 35.41 37.54
C CYS A 4 -21.79 34.92 36.90
N SER A 5 -20.78 34.61 37.73
CA SER A 5 -19.48 34.10 37.25
C SER A 5 -19.58 32.65 36.77
N ILE A 6 -20.31 31.80 37.51
CA ILE A 6 -20.54 30.40 37.14
C ILE A 6 -21.35 30.28 35.85
N ARG A 7 -22.38 31.11 35.65
CA ARG A 7 -23.16 31.12 34.40
C ARG A 7 -22.30 31.49 33.18
N LYS A 8 -21.40 32.47 33.31
CA LYS A 8 -20.47 32.85 32.23
C LYS A 8 -19.46 31.75 31.94
N LEU A 9 -18.96 31.07 32.97
CA LEU A 9 -18.03 29.95 32.82
C LEU A 9 -18.69 28.74 32.14
N VAL A 10 -19.93 28.40 32.50
CA VAL A 10 -20.68 27.30 31.86
C VAL A 10 -21.00 27.62 30.40
N VAL A 11 -21.38 28.86 30.07
CA VAL A 11 -21.64 29.27 28.68
C VAL A 11 -20.36 29.24 27.83
N LEU A 12 -19.22 29.67 28.38
CA LEU A 12 -17.93 29.61 27.68
C LEU A 12 -17.46 28.16 27.45
N ILE A 13 -17.61 27.28 28.44
CA ILE A 13 -17.26 25.86 28.28
C ILE A 13 -18.17 25.20 27.24
N ALA A 14 -19.47 25.48 27.26
CA ALA A 14 -20.41 24.96 26.26
C ALA A 14 -20.09 25.44 24.82
N LEU A 15 -19.58 26.67 24.68
CA LEU A 15 -19.21 27.26 23.39
C LEU A 15 -17.87 26.71 22.85
N VAL A 16 -16.96 26.28 23.72
CA VAL A 16 -15.71 25.61 23.32
C VAL A 16 -15.96 24.15 22.94
N LEU A 17 -16.86 23.45 23.64
CA LEU A 17 -17.23 22.07 23.32
C LEU A 17 -17.95 21.93 21.96
N SER A 18 -18.64 22.96 21.48
CA SER A 18 -19.31 22.93 20.18
C SER A 18 -18.37 23.12 18.98
N LEU A 19 -17.19 23.72 19.15
CA LEU A 19 -16.20 23.83 18.07
C LEU A 19 -15.55 22.47 17.70
N SER A 20 -15.50 21.52 18.63
CA SER A 20 -14.87 20.21 18.41
C SER A 20 -15.72 19.24 17.59
N LEU A 21 -16.99 19.55 17.30
CA LEU A 21 -17.89 18.63 16.56
C LEU A 21 -17.72 18.68 15.03
N PHE A 22 -16.97 19.63 14.47
CA PHE A 22 -16.80 19.75 13.00
C PHE A 22 -15.68 18.89 12.40
N ALA A 23 -14.97 18.09 13.21
CA ALA A 23 -13.95 17.14 12.76
C ALA A 23 -14.46 15.69 12.78
N GLN A 24 -15.66 15.42 12.26
CA GLN A 24 -15.99 14.07 11.83
C GLN A 24 -15.39 13.85 10.44
N ASP A 25 -14.26 13.15 10.44
CA ASP A 25 -13.62 12.57 9.27
C ASP A 25 -14.70 12.00 8.33
N LYS A 26 -14.86 12.60 7.16
CA LYS A 26 -15.65 11.99 6.10
C LYS A 26 -14.91 10.72 5.71
N GLU A 27 -15.34 9.59 6.25
CA GLU A 27 -15.05 8.29 5.65
C GLU A 27 -15.45 8.39 4.18
N LYS A 28 -14.44 8.54 3.31
CA LYS A 28 -14.60 8.36 1.87
C LYS A 28 -15.07 6.93 1.68
N LYS A 29 -16.39 6.74 1.59
CA LYS A 29 -16.99 5.53 1.04
C LYS A 29 -16.37 5.33 -0.34
N LYS A 30 -15.37 4.46 -0.41
CA LYS A 30 -14.79 4.01 -1.69
C LYS A 30 -15.95 3.40 -2.46
N GLY A 31 -16.30 4.01 -3.60
CA GLY A 31 -17.24 3.41 -4.55
C GLY A 31 -16.77 1.99 -4.94
N PRO A 32 -17.63 1.20 -5.60
CA PRO A 32 -17.28 -0.15 -6.02
C PRO A 32 -15.95 -0.13 -6.76
N SER A 33 -14.96 -0.85 -6.23
CA SER A 33 -13.72 -1.06 -6.98
C SER A 33 -14.09 -1.81 -8.27
N PRO A 34 -13.61 -1.39 -9.45
CA PRO A 34 -13.80 -2.17 -10.68
C PRO A 34 -13.11 -3.54 -10.58
N PHE A 35 -12.26 -3.75 -9.57
CA PHE A 35 -11.65 -5.02 -9.24
C PHE A 35 -12.56 -5.83 -8.33
N THR A 36 -12.99 -6.99 -8.83
CA THR A 36 -13.64 -8.02 -8.01
C THR A 36 -12.74 -8.40 -6.84
N SER A 37 -13.35 -8.84 -5.73
CA SER A 37 -12.60 -9.31 -4.56
C SER A 37 -11.46 -10.25 -4.96
N PRO A 38 -10.23 -10.01 -4.49
CA PRO A 38 -9.07 -10.80 -4.89
C PRO A 38 -9.25 -12.26 -4.49
N LYS A 39 -8.92 -13.15 -5.42
CA LYS A 39 -8.93 -14.61 -5.23
C LYS A 39 -7.52 -15.17 -5.48
N ASN A 40 -7.24 -16.37 -4.97
CA ASN A 40 -5.97 -17.07 -5.20
C ASN A 40 -4.72 -16.29 -4.73
N LEU A 41 -4.84 -15.66 -3.56
CA LEU A 41 -3.72 -15.05 -2.86
C LEU A 41 -2.88 -16.13 -2.16
N LYS A 42 -1.61 -16.26 -2.55
CA LYS A 42 -0.69 -17.28 -2.01
C LYS A 42 0.46 -16.72 -1.16
N VAL A 43 0.78 -15.44 -1.33
CA VAL A 43 1.97 -14.81 -0.71
C VAL A 43 1.71 -13.45 -0.09
N LEU A 44 0.63 -12.77 -0.49
CA LEU A 44 0.22 -11.48 0.04
C LEU A 44 -1.13 -11.62 0.72
N PRO A 45 -1.35 -10.88 1.81
CA PRO A 45 -2.67 -10.83 2.42
C PRO A 45 -3.60 -9.90 1.63
N THR A 46 -4.88 -9.86 2.02
CA THR A 46 -5.87 -9.01 1.36
C THR A 46 -5.69 -7.54 1.70
N GLU A 47 -5.27 -7.22 2.93
CA GLU A 47 -4.96 -5.86 3.33
C GLU A 47 -3.74 -5.34 2.54
N GLY A 48 -3.83 -4.09 2.08
CA GLY A 48 -2.72 -3.46 1.35
C GLY A 48 -2.40 -4.04 -0.03
N LEU A 49 -3.19 -5.00 -0.54
CA LEU A 49 -2.92 -5.66 -1.82
C LEU A 49 -2.81 -4.68 -3.00
N GLN A 50 -3.76 -3.75 -3.14
CA GLN A 50 -3.77 -2.82 -4.26
C GLN A 50 -2.61 -1.81 -4.23
N PRO A 51 -2.27 -1.20 -3.08
CA PRO A 51 -1.01 -0.46 -2.93
C PRO A 51 0.23 -1.28 -3.29
N ALA A 52 0.31 -2.55 -2.84
CA ALA A 52 1.43 -3.42 -3.16
C ALA A 52 1.57 -3.67 -4.67
N MET A 53 0.46 -3.98 -5.35
CA MET A 53 0.45 -4.17 -6.81
C MET A 53 0.89 -2.91 -7.57
N GLN A 54 0.45 -1.73 -7.12
CA GLN A 54 0.89 -0.47 -7.71
C GLN A 54 2.39 -0.23 -7.47
N ALA A 55 2.91 -0.56 -6.28
CA ALA A 55 4.33 -0.44 -5.98
C ALA A 55 5.18 -1.35 -6.88
N TYR A 56 4.74 -2.60 -7.11
CA TYR A 56 5.44 -3.51 -8.02
C TYR A 56 5.41 -3.01 -9.47
N ARG A 57 4.26 -2.53 -9.94
CA ARG A 57 4.10 -1.94 -11.27
C ARG A 57 5.13 -0.85 -11.54
N VAL A 58 5.26 0.09 -10.59
CA VAL A 58 6.21 1.20 -10.67
C VAL A 58 7.65 0.71 -10.55
N ALA A 59 7.93 -0.19 -9.62
CA ALA A 59 9.29 -0.66 -9.37
C ALA A 59 9.91 -1.42 -10.55
N LEU A 60 9.08 -2.10 -11.34
CA LEU A 60 9.47 -2.87 -12.53
C LEU A 60 9.25 -2.11 -13.85
N GLY A 61 8.55 -0.97 -13.84
CA GLY A 61 8.22 -0.22 -15.05
C GLY A 61 7.27 -0.93 -16.03
N VAL A 62 6.41 -1.83 -15.53
CA VAL A 62 5.54 -2.69 -16.36
C VAL A 62 4.07 -2.37 -16.18
N MET A 63 3.18 -2.92 -17.01
CA MET A 63 1.72 -2.84 -16.82
C MET A 63 1.18 -4.08 -16.09
N CYS A 64 -0.08 -4.03 -15.63
CA CYS A 64 -0.72 -5.13 -14.89
C CYS A 64 -0.71 -6.46 -15.68
N THR A 65 -0.95 -6.37 -16.99
CA THR A 65 -0.97 -7.51 -17.92
C THR A 65 0.40 -8.15 -18.15
N TYR A 66 1.48 -7.52 -17.68
CA TYR A 66 2.81 -8.16 -17.67
C TYR A 66 2.88 -9.35 -16.71
N CYS A 67 2.06 -9.35 -15.65
CA CYS A 67 2.00 -10.43 -14.68
C CYS A 67 0.64 -11.14 -14.66
N HIS A 68 -0.45 -10.45 -14.97
CA HIS A 68 -1.80 -10.98 -14.84
C HIS A 68 -2.44 -11.26 -16.20
N VAL A 69 -3.35 -12.24 -16.24
CA VAL A 69 -4.26 -12.42 -17.36
C VAL A 69 -5.30 -11.30 -17.33
N GLU A 70 -5.54 -10.65 -18.46
CA GLU A 70 -6.53 -9.58 -18.56
C GLU A 70 -7.94 -10.11 -18.26
N GLY A 71 -8.71 -9.40 -17.44
CA GLY A 71 -10.03 -9.85 -16.99
C GLY A 71 -10.03 -10.96 -15.93
N ASP A 72 -8.92 -11.68 -15.73
CA ASP A 72 -8.77 -12.71 -14.69
C ASP A 72 -7.44 -12.59 -13.93
N PHE A 73 -7.43 -11.70 -12.94
CA PHE A 73 -6.24 -11.47 -12.11
C PHE A 73 -5.91 -12.64 -11.19
N ALA A 74 -6.86 -13.56 -10.94
CA ALA A 74 -6.68 -14.72 -10.08
C ALA A 74 -6.00 -15.90 -10.79
N ASN A 75 -6.10 -15.95 -12.12
CA ASN A 75 -5.46 -16.96 -12.97
C ASN A 75 -3.94 -17.00 -12.80
N ASP A 76 -3.37 -18.21 -12.80
CA ASP A 76 -1.94 -18.51 -12.63
C ASP A 76 -1.24 -18.95 -13.93
N GLU A 77 -1.93 -18.98 -15.06
CA GLU A 77 -1.40 -19.36 -16.37
C GLU A 77 -0.26 -18.43 -16.83
N HIS A 78 -0.27 -17.17 -16.42
CA HIS A 78 0.80 -16.24 -16.77
C HIS A 78 2.07 -16.53 -15.94
N PRO A 79 3.18 -16.99 -16.56
CA PRO A 79 4.34 -17.50 -15.82
C PRO A 79 5.03 -16.42 -14.96
N LYS A 80 4.99 -15.15 -15.39
CA LYS A 80 5.55 -14.03 -14.62
C LYS A 80 4.89 -13.86 -13.24
N LYS A 81 3.63 -14.27 -13.06
CA LYS A 81 2.96 -14.24 -11.74
C LYS A 81 3.63 -15.18 -10.74
N THR A 82 4.00 -16.37 -11.19
CA THR A 82 4.70 -17.35 -10.36
C THR A 82 6.10 -16.88 -10.01
N ILE A 83 6.81 -16.27 -10.95
CA ILE A 83 8.12 -15.64 -10.70
C ILE A 83 7.98 -14.49 -9.69
N ALA A 84 6.99 -13.61 -9.85
CA ALA A 84 6.75 -12.52 -8.91
C ALA A 84 6.49 -13.03 -7.49
N ARG A 85 5.77 -14.14 -7.32
CA ARG A 85 5.58 -14.78 -6.00
C ARG A 85 6.90 -15.27 -5.39
N ALA A 86 7.80 -15.83 -6.19
CA ALA A 86 9.13 -16.21 -5.71
C ALA A 86 9.93 -14.97 -5.28
N MET A 87 9.88 -13.89 -6.06
CA MET A 87 10.56 -12.63 -5.71
C MET A 87 10.00 -11.98 -4.44
N ILE A 88 8.68 -12.04 -4.23
CA ILE A 88 8.04 -11.54 -2.99
C ILE A 88 8.55 -12.31 -1.77
N ARG A 89 8.66 -13.64 -1.86
CA ARG A 89 9.24 -14.46 -0.78
C ARG A 89 10.70 -14.12 -0.53
N MET A 90 11.51 -14.02 -1.58
CA MET A 90 12.91 -13.63 -1.49
C MET A 90 13.08 -12.26 -0.79
N LEU A 91 12.24 -11.28 -1.12
CA LEU A 91 12.21 -9.98 -0.45
C LEU A 91 11.84 -10.09 1.03
N GLY A 92 10.85 -10.91 1.37
CA GLY A 92 10.48 -11.21 2.75
C GLY A 92 11.67 -11.81 3.52
N ASP A 93 12.35 -12.78 2.92
CA ASP A 93 13.51 -13.45 3.52
C ASP A 93 14.67 -12.48 3.75
N ILE A 94 15.00 -11.65 2.75
CA ILE A 94 16.07 -10.63 2.86
C ILE A 94 15.73 -9.63 3.96
N ASN A 95 14.53 -9.05 3.92
CA ASN A 95 14.13 -8.02 4.89
C ASN A 95 14.01 -8.60 6.32
N SER A 96 13.68 -9.88 6.48
CA SER A 96 13.62 -10.55 7.78
C SER A 96 14.97 -10.63 8.51
N ARG A 97 16.09 -10.46 7.77
CA ARG A 97 17.44 -10.45 8.35
C ARG A 97 17.78 -9.15 9.06
N PHE A 98 16.98 -8.10 8.88
CA PHE A 98 17.15 -6.82 9.55
C PHE A 98 16.25 -6.76 10.79
N PRO A 99 16.80 -6.49 12.00
CA PRO A 99 16.05 -6.61 13.25
C PRO A 99 15.13 -5.42 13.55
N ASP A 100 15.17 -4.36 12.74
CA ASP A 100 14.43 -3.12 12.99
C ASP A 100 12.99 -3.13 12.44
N GLY A 101 12.56 -4.25 11.84
CA GLY A 101 11.23 -4.42 11.28
C GLY A 101 10.93 -3.54 10.07
N LYS A 102 11.97 -2.96 9.44
CA LYS A 102 11.81 -2.10 8.25
C LYS A 102 12.10 -2.88 6.97
N ALA A 103 11.52 -2.41 5.87
CA ALA A 103 11.92 -2.86 4.55
C ALA A 103 13.21 -2.13 4.12
N HIS A 104 14.31 -2.87 4.00
CA HIS A 104 15.61 -2.36 3.55
C HIS A 104 15.82 -2.56 2.05
N VAL A 105 15.22 -3.63 1.51
CA VAL A 105 15.24 -3.95 0.09
C VAL A 105 13.81 -3.94 -0.41
N THR A 106 13.62 -3.36 -1.59
CA THR A 106 12.35 -3.38 -2.34
C THR A 106 12.60 -3.91 -3.74
N CYS A 107 11.54 -4.16 -4.51
CA CYS A 107 11.66 -4.52 -5.91
C CYS A 107 12.51 -3.48 -6.68
N TYR A 108 12.36 -2.19 -6.35
CA TYR A 108 13.05 -1.10 -7.03
C TYR A 108 14.56 -1.09 -6.78
N THR A 109 15.02 -1.59 -5.63
CA THR A 109 16.46 -1.68 -5.30
C THR A 109 17.24 -2.40 -6.41
N CYS A 110 16.66 -3.48 -6.96
CA CYS A 110 17.25 -4.27 -8.04
C CYS A 110 16.72 -3.91 -9.43
N HIS A 111 15.40 -3.82 -9.58
CA HIS A 111 14.77 -3.61 -10.89
C HIS A 111 14.96 -2.20 -11.43
N ARG A 112 14.98 -1.18 -10.55
CA ARG A 112 15.22 0.22 -10.92
C ARG A 112 14.33 0.73 -12.06
N GLY A 113 13.06 0.30 -12.08
CA GLY A 113 12.10 0.69 -13.11
C GLY A 113 12.16 -0.15 -14.39
N GLU A 114 12.92 -1.24 -14.41
CA GLU A 114 13.04 -2.15 -15.55
C GLU A 114 12.52 -3.54 -15.21
N ALA A 115 11.93 -4.21 -16.21
CA ALA A 115 11.32 -5.53 -16.03
C ALA A 115 12.35 -6.59 -15.59
N GLU A 116 13.62 -6.41 -15.96
CA GLU A 116 14.73 -7.30 -15.63
C GLU A 116 15.88 -6.48 -15.01
N PRO A 117 16.43 -6.91 -13.85
CA PRO A 117 17.55 -6.23 -13.23
C PRO A 117 18.82 -6.28 -14.09
N LYS A 118 19.56 -5.18 -14.15
CA LYS A 118 20.89 -5.15 -14.77
C LYS A 118 21.90 -5.82 -13.84
N MET A 119 22.52 -6.90 -14.31
CA MET A 119 23.54 -7.65 -13.55
C MET A 119 24.95 -7.15 -13.80
N THR A 120 25.16 -6.37 -14.85
CA THR A 120 26.46 -5.78 -15.20
C THR A 120 26.36 -4.24 -15.21
N PRO A 121 27.41 -3.54 -14.75
CA PRO A 121 27.47 -2.09 -14.90
C PRO A 121 27.57 -1.70 -16.38
N PRO A 122 27.07 -0.51 -16.77
CA PRO A 122 27.35 0.03 -18.09
C PRO A 122 28.87 0.20 -18.27
N ALA A 123 29.34 0.19 -19.52
CA ALA A 123 30.72 0.54 -19.83
C ALA A 123 31.07 1.90 -19.20
N ALA A 124 32.30 2.03 -18.69
CA ALA A 124 32.80 3.30 -18.20
C ALA A 124 32.71 4.34 -19.34
N GLN A 125 32.18 5.52 -19.01
CA GLN A 125 32.15 6.68 -19.90
C GLN A 125 33.47 7.44 -19.83
#